data_AF-A0A3E2DMK9-F1
#
_entry.id   AF-A0A3E2DMK9-F1
#
_cell.length_a   1.000
_cell.length_b   1.000
_cell.length_c   1.000
_cell.angle_alpha   90.00
_cell.angle_beta   90.00
_cell.angle_gamma   90.00
#
_symmetry.space_group_name_H-M   'P 1'
#
loop_
_entity.id
_entity.type
_entity.pdbx_description
1 polymer ?
#
loop_
_entity_poly.entity_id
_entity_poly.type
_entity_poly.pdbx_seq_one_letter_code
_entity_poly.pdbx_strand_id
1 'polypeptide(L)'
;MAVQDLWRDRHGHPTRRDGRGKRYRVVVPGWPSTACRTKAEADRLHAIRLTTKPPRPEDGRTVGELVSVWLDGKRGLSPKGFAAAELAASYVRDRWGDVPPDDVDAADVQAWLASLRTAKGPASASLKHKVLQCTRGALAGRVDLASVSVPREVRRDVHPLSMDELRTLADEIGQGRDDSAALVWLLGTTGLRIGEALALNVGDVDVRRRRVRVHRSKTGGGRDVPVPASVLAMLDLSRDPADPLVRGAHGGRLHKDPWRQRRFRPACDQLGWDGVRIHDLRHTAASLAIASGADVKAVQRMLGHASATMTLDLYGHLWDRGLDDVADRMDAMMADADRTQSVASSPD
;
A
#
# COMPACT_ATOMS: atom_id res chain seq x y z
N MET A 1 39.06 -4.53 -20.66
CA MET A 1 40.50 -4.73 -20.46
C MET A 1 40.87 -4.25 -19.08
N ALA A 2 41.40 -5.11 -18.22
CA ALA A 2 41.72 -4.77 -16.83
C ALA A 2 43.02 -3.95 -16.69
N VAL A 3 43.90 -3.99 -17.70
CA VAL A 3 45.07 -3.11 -17.84
C VAL A 3 44.85 -2.19 -19.03
N GLN A 4 44.87 -0.87 -18.77
CA GLN A 4 44.67 0.18 -19.76
C GLN A 4 46.01 0.90 -20.02
N ASP A 5 46.39 1.07 -21.30
CA ASP A 5 47.44 2.01 -21.69
C ASP A 5 46.85 3.43 -21.68
N LEU A 6 47.45 4.32 -20.90
CA LEU A 6 47.05 5.72 -20.77
C LEU A 6 47.75 6.61 -21.79
N TRP A 7 48.86 6.18 -22.38
CA TRP A 7 49.64 6.92 -23.37
C TRP A 7 49.19 6.61 -24.79
N ARG A 8 48.60 5.44 -25.00
CA ARG A 8 48.07 5.03 -26.30
C ARG A 8 46.56 4.81 -26.21
N ASP A 9 45.82 5.31 -27.19
CA ASP A 9 44.39 5.00 -27.30
C ASP A 9 44.15 3.57 -27.81
N ARG A 10 42.88 3.20 -27.99
CA ARG A 10 42.49 1.87 -28.50
C ARG A 10 42.98 1.58 -29.93
N HIS A 11 43.42 2.59 -30.66
CA HIS A 11 43.95 2.51 -32.03
C HIS A 11 45.48 2.63 -32.08
N GLY A 12 46.15 2.78 -30.92
CA GLY A 12 47.60 2.93 -30.84
C GLY A 12 48.12 4.37 -31.00
N HIS A 13 47.24 5.36 -31.11
CA HIS A 13 47.66 6.76 -31.23
C HIS A 13 48.07 7.35 -29.88
N PRO A 14 49.05 8.27 -29.83
CA PRO A 14 49.38 9.04 -28.64
C PRO A 14 48.15 9.74 -28.05
N THR A 15 47.96 9.63 -26.74
CA THR A 15 46.97 10.43 -26.01
C THR A 15 47.62 11.72 -25.50
N ARG A 16 46.81 12.63 -24.92
CA ARG A 16 47.30 13.82 -24.22
C ARG A 16 48.24 13.51 -23.02
N ARG A 17 48.33 12.25 -22.61
CA ARG A 17 49.19 11.78 -21.52
C ARG A 17 50.48 11.12 -22.01
N ASP A 18 50.70 10.98 -23.32
CA ASP A 18 51.93 10.38 -23.84
C ASP A 18 53.17 11.15 -23.33
N GLY A 19 54.12 10.41 -22.75
CA GLY A 19 55.30 10.99 -22.08
C GLY A 19 55.04 11.66 -20.73
N ARG A 20 53.81 11.69 -20.20
CA ARG A 20 53.46 12.36 -18.93
C ARG A 20 52.89 11.38 -17.90
N GLY A 21 53.54 11.30 -16.74
CA GLY A 21 53.09 10.49 -15.62
C GLY A 21 53.26 8.98 -15.84
N LYS A 22 52.39 8.18 -15.21
CA LYS A 22 52.44 6.71 -15.29
C LYS A 22 51.64 6.22 -16.52
N ARG A 23 52.21 5.29 -17.27
CA ARG A 23 51.69 4.83 -18.57
C ARG A 23 50.53 3.84 -18.47
N TYR A 24 50.51 2.96 -17.48
CA TYR A 24 49.50 1.90 -17.41
C TYR A 24 48.57 2.11 -16.21
N ARG A 25 47.31 1.69 -16.32
CA ARG A 25 46.32 1.72 -15.24
C ARG A 25 45.64 0.37 -15.11
N VAL A 26 45.58 -0.14 -13.87
CA VAL A 26 44.88 -1.37 -13.53
C VAL A 26 43.51 -1.02 -12.96
N VAL A 27 42.45 -1.56 -13.57
CA VAL A 27 41.05 -1.40 -13.15
C VAL A 27 40.46 -2.80 -12.98
N VAL A 28 40.22 -3.18 -11.72
CA VAL A 28 39.57 -4.44 -11.35
C VAL A 28 38.38 -4.08 -10.45
N PRO A 29 37.18 -4.63 -10.68
CA PRO A 29 36.02 -4.38 -9.82
C PRO A 29 36.35 -4.63 -8.34
N GLY A 30 35.93 -3.73 -7.46
CA GLY A 30 36.22 -3.79 -6.02
C GLY A 30 37.59 -3.25 -5.59
N TRP A 31 38.53 -3.00 -6.50
CA TRP A 31 39.86 -2.48 -6.18
C TRP A 31 40.04 -1.00 -6.58
N PRO A 32 40.79 -0.19 -5.82
CA PRO A 32 41.15 1.16 -6.25
C PRO A 32 41.96 1.11 -7.54
N SER A 33 41.62 1.99 -8.49
CA SER A 33 42.36 2.14 -9.74
C SER A 33 43.80 2.54 -9.46
N THR A 34 44.77 1.76 -9.91
CA THR A 34 46.19 2.00 -9.63
C THR A 34 46.97 2.19 -10.91
N ALA A 35 47.77 3.26 -10.98
CA ALA A 35 48.62 3.54 -12.13
C ALA A 35 50.06 3.01 -11.90
N CYS A 36 50.63 2.41 -12.94
CA CYS A 36 51.93 1.75 -12.98
C CYS A 36 52.80 2.36 -14.09
N ARG A 37 54.12 2.34 -13.91
CA ARG A 37 55.05 2.89 -14.91
C ARG A 37 55.25 1.91 -16.06
N THR A 38 55.34 0.62 -15.75
CA THR A 38 55.62 -0.43 -16.74
C THR A 38 54.43 -1.36 -16.93
N LYS A 39 54.37 -2.04 -18.08
CA LYS A 39 53.31 -3.03 -18.36
C LYS A 39 53.42 -4.24 -17.43
N ALA A 40 54.65 -4.70 -17.18
CA ALA A 40 54.92 -5.83 -16.29
C ALA A 40 54.52 -5.58 -14.82
N GLU A 41 54.55 -4.34 -14.33
CA GLU A 41 53.98 -3.97 -13.02
C GLU A 41 52.45 -4.04 -13.03
N ALA A 42 51.82 -3.52 -14.08
CA ALA A 42 50.37 -3.51 -14.21
C ALA A 42 49.80 -4.93 -14.32
N ASP A 43 50.45 -5.81 -15.09
CA ASP A 43 50.05 -7.20 -15.27
C ASP A 43 50.23 -8.01 -13.96
N ARG A 44 51.33 -7.80 -13.24
CA ARG A 44 51.54 -8.42 -11.90
C ARG A 44 50.49 -7.98 -10.89
N LEU A 45 50.18 -6.69 -10.84
CA LEU A 45 49.16 -6.15 -9.95
C LEU A 45 47.77 -6.67 -10.31
N HIS A 46 47.45 -6.80 -11.60
CA HIS A 46 46.20 -7.40 -12.05
C HIS A 46 46.07 -8.87 -11.62
N ALA A 47 47.12 -9.68 -11.80
CA ALA A 47 47.14 -11.09 -11.41
C ALA A 47 46.91 -11.26 -9.89
N ILE A 48 47.59 -10.47 -9.05
CA ILE A 48 47.39 -10.52 -7.59
C ILE A 48 45.93 -10.23 -7.23
N ARG A 49 45.35 -9.19 -7.82
CA ARG A 49 43.97 -8.74 -7.54
C ARG A 49 42.87 -9.69 -8.00
N LEU A 50 43.18 -10.59 -8.94
CA LEU A 50 42.28 -11.69 -9.32
C LEU A 50 42.30 -12.83 -8.30
N THR A 51 43.41 -12.99 -7.59
CA THR A 51 43.62 -14.07 -6.61
C THR A 51 43.42 -13.66 -5.15
N THR A 52 43.21 -12.37 -4.89
CA THR A 52 43.08 -11.81 -3.54
C THR A 52 41.79 -11.02 -3.38
N LYS A 53 41.22 -11.01 -2.17
CA LYS A 53 40.05 -10.18 -1.86
C LYS A 53 40.44 -8.70 -1.86
N PRO A 54 39.58 -7.79 -2.36
CA PRO A 54 39.86 -6.37 -2.33
C PRO A 54 40.08 -5.85 -0.90
N PRO A 55 40.95 -4.84 -0.71
CA PRO A 55 41.11 -4.18 0.58
C PRO A 55 39.80 -3.50 0.97
N ARG A 56 39.51 -3.50 2.28
CA ARG A 56 38.32 -2.86 2.86
C ARG A 56 38.22 -1.38 2.43
N PRO A 57 37.00 -0.82 2.25
CA PRO A 57 36.82 0.61 2.04
C PRO A 57 37.38 1.42 3.22
N GLU A 58 37.90 2.61 2.93
CA GLU A 58 38.59 3.49 3.89
C GLU A 58 37.70 4.00 5.05
N ASP A 59 36.37 3.86 4.96
CA ASP A 59 35.43 4.44 5.94
C ASP A 59 35.14 3.53 7.16
N GLY A 60 35.44 2.23 7.12
CA GLY A 60 35.27 1.29 8.25
C GLY A 60 33.83 1.03 8.74
N ARG A 61 32.81 1.67 8.15
CA ARG A 61 31.43 1.62 8.65
C ARG A 61 30.73 0.29 8.41
N THR A 62 29.98 -0.18 9.39
CA THR A 62 29.16 -1.39 9.29
C THR A 62 27.78 -1.11 8.67
N VAL A 63 27.05 -2.14 8.27
CA VAL A 63 25.65 -1.99 7.83
C VAL A 63 24.80 -1.34 8.93
N GLY A 64 25.02 -1.66 10.20
CA GLY A 64 24.26 -1.07 11.32
C GLY A 64 24.39 0.45 11.41
N GLU A 65 25.60 0.97 11.19
CA GLU A 65 25.84 2.42 11.14
C GLU A 65 25.15 3.08 9.94
N LEU A 66 25.16 2.43 8.78
CA LEU A 66 24.50 2.92 7.58
C LEU A 66 22.96 2.86 7.68
N VAL A 67 22.43 1.85 8.37
CA VAL A 67 20.99 1.78 8.71
C VAL A 67 20.60 2.97 9.57
N SER A 68 21.44 3.41 10.51
CA SER A 68 21.17 4.61 11.31
C SER A 68 21.11 5.88 10.46
N VAL A 69 22.05 6.06 9.52
CA VAL A 69 22.02 7.17 8.55
C VAL A 69 20.73 7.14 7.71
N TRP A 70 20.35 5.95 7.22
CA TRP A 70 19.11 5.79 6.45
C TRP A 70 17.88 6.15 7.29
N LEU A 71 17.83 5.72 8.55
CA LEU A 71 16.71 5.93 9.45
C LEU A 71 16.57 7.41 9.84
N ASP A 72 17.68 8.12 10.06
CA ASP A 72 17.66 9.58 10.28
C ASP A 72 17.03 10.33 9.10
N GLY A 73 17.32 9.89 7.87
CA GLY A 73 16.66 10.40 6.67
C GLY A 73 15.15 10.11 6.58
N LYS A 74 14.57 9.33 7.50
CA LYS A 74 13.13 9.04 7.58
C LYS A 74 12.38 9.83 8.65
N ARG A 75 13.05 10.68 9.42
CA ARG A 75 12.40 11.47 10.50
C ARG A 75 11.26 12.37 10.04
N GLY A 76 11.25 12.79 8.77
CA GLY A 76 10.15 13.55 8.17
C GLY A 76 8.88 12.74 7.87
N LEU A 77 8.88 11.42 8.07
CA LEU A 77 7.68 10.60 7.89
C LEU A 77 6.67 10.83 9.02
N SER A 78 5.39 10.56 8.74
CA SER A 78 4.36 10.46 9.78
C SER A 78 4.78 9.49 10.90
N PRO A 79 4.27 9.63 12.15
CA PRO A 79 4.66 8.76 13.27
C PRO A 79 4.55 7.25 12.95
N LYS A 80 3.45 6.84 12.29
CA LYS A 80 3.27 5.45 11.85
C LYS A 80 4.27 5.02 10.76
N GLY A 81 4.60 5.93 9.85
CA GLY A 81 5.57 5.70 8.79
C GLY A 81 6.98 5.56 9.34
N PHE A 82 7.35 6.38 10.32
CA PHE A 82 8.62 6.30 11.02
C PHE A 82 8.73 5.01 11.84
N ALA A 83 7.71 4.66 12.63
CA ALA A 83 7.69 3.41 13.39
C ALA A 83 7.84 2.16 12.49
N ALA A 84 7.27 2.18 11.28
CA ALA A 84 7.48 1.10 10.31
C ALA A 84 8.92 1.05 9.77
N ALA A 85 9.57 2.21 9.60
CA ALA A 85 10.97 2.30 9.21
C ALA A 85 11.90 1.85 10.34
N GLU A 86 11.62 2.22 11.59
CA GLU A 86 12.34 1.76 12.78
C GLU A 86 12.26 0.24 12.93
N LEU A 87 11.05 -0.31 12.79
CA LEU A 87 10.86 -1.76 12.85
C LEU A 87 11.67 -2.45 11.74
N ALA A 88 11.62 -1.97 10.50
CA ALA A 88 12.42 -2.55 9.43
C ALA A 88 13.93 -2.44 9.69
N ALA A 89 14.38 -1.30 10.22
CA ALA A 89 15.77 -1.08 10.60
C ALA A 89 16.24 -2.06 11.68
N SER A 90 15.38 -2.42 12.66
CA SER A 90 15.75 -3.43 13.66
C SER A 90 16.05 -4.78 13.01
N TYR A 91 15.19 -5.27 12.10
CA TYR A 91 15.45 -6.53 11.38
C TYR A 91 16.77 -6.51 10.59
N VAL A 92 17.10 -5.40 9.94
CA VAL A 92 18.36 -5.29 9.19
C VAL A 92 19.57 -5.26 10.13
N ARG A 93 19.49 -4.54 11.26
CA ARG A 93 20.54 -4.52 12.29
C ARG A 93 20.74 -5.88 12.93
N ASP A 94 19.66 -6.59 13.26
CA ASP A 94 19.74 -7.92 13.86
C ASP A 94 20.41 -8.92 12.91
N ARG A 95 20.24 -8.75 11.59
CA ARG A 95 20.82 -9.66 10.59
C ARG A 95 22.26 -9.32 10.18
N TRP A 96 22.56 -8.04 9.96
CA TRP A 96 23.82 -7.59 9.37
C TRP A 96 24.48 -6.42 10.11
N GLY A 97 24.03 -6.06 11.31
CA GLY A 97 24.47 -4.85 12.01
C GLY A 97 25.99 -4.67 12.10
N ASP A 98 26.72 -5.75 12.36
CA ASP A 98 28.18 -5.75 12.49
C ASP A 98 28.92 -6.15 11.19
N VAL A 99 28.17 -6.43 10.13
CA VAL A 99 28.70 -6.93 8.86
C VAL A 99 29.16 -5.76 8.00
N PRO A 100 30.32 -5.85 7.34
CA PRO A 100 30.73 -4.90 6.31
C PRO A 100 29.73 -4.91 5.14
N PRO A 101 29.37 -3.74 4.57
CA PRO A 101 28.38 -3.67 3.49
C PRO A 101 28.72 -4.51 2.26
N ASP A 102 30.00 -4.65 1.94
CA ASP A 102 30.49 -5.38 0.76
C ASP A 102 30.45 -6.91 0.96
N ASP A 103 30.26 -7.38 2.20
CA ASP A 103 30.10 -8.80 2.54
C ASP A 103 28.62 -9.25 2.51
N VAL A 104 27.70 -8.35 2.15
CA VAL A 104 26.29 -8.69 1.94
C VAL A 104 26.05 -9.01 0.46
N ASP A 105 25.51 -10.18 0.15
CA ASP A 105 25.17 -10.55 -1.22
C ASP A 105 23.65 -10.54 -1.49
N ALA A 106 23.28 -10.41 -2.77
CA ALA A 106 21.89 -10.32 -3.19
C ALA A 106 21.10 -11.63 -2.98
N ALA A 107 21.75 -12.79 -3.09
CA ALA A 107 21.10 -14.09 -2.93
C ALA A 107 20.71 -14.33 -1.46
N ASP A 108 21.58 -13.95 -0.54
CA ASP A 108 21.36 -13.94 0.90
C ASP A 108 20.21 -13.01 1.29
N VAL A 109 20.15 -11.81 0.71
CA VAL A 109 19.01 -10.91 0.93
C VAL A 109 17.71 -11.52 0.43
N GLN A 110 17.70 -12.14 -0.76
CA GLN A 110 16.51 -12.79 -1.31
C GLN A 110 16.04 -13.97 -0.45
N ALA A 111 16.96 -14.83 -0.02
CA ALA A 111 16.67 -15.98 0.83
C ALA A 111 16.15 -15.57 2.22
N TRP A 112 16.75 -14.53 2.80
CA TRP A 112 16.31 -13.97 4.08
C TRP A 112 14.92 -13.34 3.98
N LEU A 113 14.65 -12.53 2.96
CA LEU A 113 13.31 -11.95 2.76
C LEU A 113 12.21 -13.00 2.54
N ALA A 114 12.54 -14.12 1.88
CA ALA A 114 11.61 -15.22 1.71
C ALA A 114 11.24 -15.86 3.07
N SER A 115 12.25 -16.08 3.93
CA SER A 115 12.10 -16.74 5.23
C SER A 115 11.82 -15.80 6.41
N LEU A 116 11.72 -14.48 6.20
CA LEU A 116 11.52 -13.49 7.27
C LEU A 116 10.25 -13.74 8.08
N ARG A 117 10.39 -13.82 9.41
CA ARG A 117 9.29 -14.05 10.37
C ARG A 117 9.21 -12.94 11.41
N THR A 118 8.04 -12.84 12.02
CA THR A 118 7.73 -12.04 13.19
C THR A 118 7.30 -12.96 14.34
N ALA A 119 7.13 -12.41 15.54
CA ALA A 119 6.58 -13.15 16.67
C ALA A 119 5.19 -13.78 16.40
N LYS A 120 4.46 -13.31 15.39
CA LYS A 120 3.10 -13.76 15.03
C LYS A 120 3.06 -14.65 13.79
N GLY A 121 4.21 -15.13 13.30
CA GLY A 121 4.32 -15.92 12.07
C GLY A 121 5.04 -15.18 10.94
N PRO A 122 4.87 -15.59 9.67
CA PRO A 122 5.56 -14.99 8.53
C PRO A 122 5.40 -13.47 8.46
N ALA A 123 6.45 -12.75 8.08
CA ALA A 123 6.38 -11.31 7.90
C ALA A 123 5.46 -10.95 6.73
N SER A 124 4.65 -9.90 6.91
CA SER A 124 3.78 -9.39 5.84
C SER A 124 4.58 -8.84 4.67
N ALA A 125 4.01 -8.84 3.45
CA ALA A 125 4.66 -8.22 2.29
C ALA A 125 5.03 -6.75 2.53
N SER A 126 4.22 -6.01 3.30
CA SER A 126 4.51 -4.61 3.65
C SER A 126 5.77 -4.47 4.50
N LEU A 127 5.97 -5.34 5.49
CA LEU A 127 7.18 -5.36 6.31
C LEU A 127 8.38 -5.76 5.46
N LYS A 128 8.27 -6.86 4.69
CA LYS A 128 9.34 -7.32 3.77
C LYS A 128 9.76 -6.21 2.79
N HIS A 129 8.82 -5.44 2.26
CA HIS A 129 9.11 -4.32 1.37
C HIS A 129 9.83 -3.18 2.09
N LYS A 130 9.44 -2.87 3.33
CA LYS A 130 10.12 -1.84 4.13
C LYS A 130 11.53 -2.27 4.53
N VAL A 131 11.72 -3.54 4.87
CA VAL A 131 13.03 -4.15 5.12
C VAL A 131 13.92 -4.05 3.89
N LEU A 132 13.43 -4.49 2.71
CA LEU A 132 14.19 -4.36 1.46
C LEU A 132 14.52 -2.89 1.12
N GLN A 133 13.60 -1.95 1.39
CA GLN A 133 13.85 -0.52 1.23
C GLN A 133 14.95 -0.02 2.18
N CYS A 134 14.97 -0.50 3.43
CA CYS A 134 16.01 -0.21 4.40
C CYS A 134 17.36 -0.77 3.93
N THR A 135 17.41 -2.05 3.56
CA THR A 135 18.63 -2.71 3.07
C THR A 135 19.20 -2.00 1.83
N ARG A 136 18.37 -1.71 0.82
CA ARG A 136 18.80 -0.93 -0.36
C ARG A 136 19.35 0.44 0.00
N GLY A 137 18.67 1.13 0.91
CA GLY A 137 19.09 2.45 1.35
C GLY A 137 20.39 2.45 2.15
N ALA A 138 20.59 1.46 3.03
CA ALA A 138 21.81 1.30 3.82
C ALA A 138 23.01 0.90 2.94
N LEU A 139 22.80 0.00 1.97
CA LEU A 139 23.88 -0.46 1.09
C LEU A 139 24.23 0.54 -0.02
N ALA A 140 23.35 1.51 -0.34
CA ALA A 140 23.64 2.68 -1.18
C ALA A 140 24.37 2.39 -2.52
N GLY A 141 24.09 1.25 -3.16
CA GLY A 141 24.71 0.85 -4.42
C GLY A 141 26.05 0.10 -4.30
N ARG A 142 26.53 -0.15 -3.08
CA ARG A 142 27.68 -1.05 -2.81
C ARG A 142 27.37 -2.51 -3.22
N VAL A 143 26.09 -2.88 -3.13
CA VAL A 143 25.56 -4.18 -3.56
C VAL A 143 24.40 -3.93 -4.52
N ASP A 144 24.42 -4.60 -5.67
CA ASP A 144 23.29 -4.56 -6.60
C ASP A 144 22.17 -5.48 -6.11
N LEU A 145 21.07 -4.85 -5.66
CA LEU A 145 19.85 -5.53 -5.22
C LEU A 145 18.69 -5.35 -6.20
N ALA A 146 18.95 -5.04 -7.47
CA ALA A 146 17.91 -4.83 -8.47
C ALA A 146 17.05 -6.09 -8.71
N SER A 147 17.66 -7.28 -8.67
CA SER A 147 16.98 -8.57 -8.84
C SER A 147 16.18 -9.01 -7.62
N VAL A 148 16.47 -8.44 -6.43
CA VAL A 148 15.80 -8.85 -5.20
C VAL A 148 14.37 -8.31 -5.17
N SER A 149 13.41 -9.21 -4.96
CA SER A 149 12.00 -8.86 -4.91
C SER A 149 11.33 -9.43 -3.66
N VAL A 150 10.30 -8.72 -3.20
CA VAL A 150 9.43 -9.25 -2.16
C VAL A 150 8.61 -10.37 -2.80
N PRO A 151 8.62 -11.60 -2.24
CA PRO A 151 7.81 -12.68 -2.75
C PRO A 151 6.34 -12.25 -2.88
N ARG A 152 5.72 -12.61 -4.01
CA ARG A 152 4.32 -12.29 -4.24
C ARG A 152 3.47 -13.02 -3.21
N GLU A 153 2.84 -12.27 -2.33
CA GLU A 153 1.85 -12.82 -1.41
C GLU A 153 0.62 -13.21 -2.23
N VAL A 154 0.13 -14.44 -2.03
CA VAL A 154 -1.15 -14.87 -2.61
C VAL A 154 -2.21 -13.91 -2.10
N ARG A 155 -2.85 -13.17 -3.01
CA ARG A 155 -3.93 -12.27 -2.62
C ARG A 155 -5.04 -13.14 -2.06
N ARG A 156 -5.51 -12.80 -0.86
CA ARG A 156 -6.70 -13.43 -0.31
C ARG A 156 -7.88 -13.12 -1.23
N ASP A 157 -8.69 -14.12 -1.51
CA ASP A 157 -10.01 -13.92 -2.11
C ASP A 157 -10.89 -13.18 -1.11
N VAL A 158 -11.16 -11.91 -1.42
CA VAL A 158 -12.10 -11.10 -0.67
C VAL A 158 -13.48 -11.49 -1.14
N HIS A 159 -14.29 -12.08 -0.27
CA HIS A 159 -15.71 -12.29 -0.52
C HIS A 159 -16.49 -11.10 0.03
N PRO A 160 -17.02 -10.20 -0.81
CA PRO A 160 -17.88 -9.13 -0.34
C PRO A 160 -19.15 -9.73 0.25
N LEU A 161 -19.57 -9.26 1.43
CA LEU A 161 -20.84 -9.65 2.04
C LEU A 161 -22.03 -9.30 1.11
N SER A 162 -23.02 -10.17 1.07
CA SER A 162 -24.37 -9.90 0.54
C SER A 162 -25.12 -8.88 1.42
N MET A 163 -26.26 -8.39 0.94
CA MET A 163 -27.13 -7.49 1.72
C MET A 163 -27.63 -8.16 3.02
N ASP A 164 -27.98 -9.44 2.95
CA ASP A 164 -28.48 -10.19 4.10
C ASP A 164 -27.36 -10.42 5.12
N GLU A 165 -26.16 -10.80 4.68
CA GLU A 165 -25.00 -10.92 5.58
C GLU A 165 -24.61 -9.56 6.19
N LEU A 166 -24.63 -8.47 5.42
CA LEU A 166 -24.38 -7.13 5.96
C LEU A 166 -25.38 -6.78 7.06
N ARG A 167 -26.66 -7.13 6.86
CA ARG A 167 -27.71 -6.96 7.87
C ARG A 167 -27.47 -7.83 9.09
N THR A 168 -27.18 -9.13 8.92
CA THR A 168 -26.87 -10.05 10.01
C THR A 168 -25.72 -9.52 10.87
N LEU A 169 -24.66 -9.00 10.25
CA LEU A 169 -23.54 -8.40 10.98
C LEU A 169 -23.94 -7.13 11.74
N ALA A 170 -24.78 -6.28 11.15
CA ALA A 170 -25.26 -5.06 11.79
C ALA A 170 -26.18 -5.37 12.98
N ASP A 171 -27.02 -6.39 12.86
CA ASP A 171 -27.92 -6.84 13.93
C ASP A 171 -27.12 -7.47 15.08
N GLU A 172 -26.13 -8.31 14.77
CA GLU A 172 -25.24 -8.93 15.77
C GLU A 172 -24.40 -7.90 16.52
N ILE A 173 -23.74 -6.97 15.81
CA ILE A 173 -22.92 -5.94 16.46
C ILE A 173 -23.78 -4.89 17.20
N GLY A 174 -25.06 -4.77 16.82
CA GLY A 174 -26.02 -3.78 17.28
C GLY A 174 -26.64 -4.07 18.64
N GLN A 175 -26.34 -5.20 19.27
CA GLN A 175 -26.88 -5.59 20.59
C GLN A 175 -26.44 -4.70 21.77
N GLY A 176 -25.74 -3.58 21.51
CA GLY A 176 -25.22 -2.66 22.51
C GLY A 176 -25.83 -1.25 22.42
N ARG A 177 -25.49 -0.39 23.40
CA ARG A 177 -25.94 1.02 23.46
C ARG A 177 -25.09 2.00 22.63
N ASP A 178 -24.47 1.55 21.55
CA ASP A 178 -23.60 2.38 20.71
C ASP A 178 -23.98 2.35 19.24
N ASP A 179 -23.40 3.24 18.45
CA ASP A 179 -23.74 3.40 17.02
C ASP A 179 -23.03 2.35 16.14
N SER A 180 -22.69 1.17 16.68
CA SER A 180 -21.92 0.15 15.96
C SER A 180 -22.67 -0.40 14.75
N ALA A 181 -23.98 -0.63 14.87
CA ALA A 181 -24.82 -1.07 13.75
C ALA A 181 -24.86 -0.02 12.63
N ALA A 182 -25.08 1.24 13.00
CA ALA A 182 -25.06 2.35 12.05
C ALA A 182 -23.68 2.49 11.36
N LEU A 183 -22.58 2.26 12.10
CA LEU A 183 -21.23 2.26 11.54
C LEU A 183 -21.02 1.10 10.54
N VAL A 184 -21.52 -0.12 10.81
CA VAL A 184 -21.45 -1.23 9.85
C VAL A 184 -22.22 -0.89 8.57
N TRP A 185 -23.45 -0.40 8.69
CA TRP A 185 -24.24 0.05 7.55
C TRP A 185 -23.56 1.16 6.76
N LEU A 186 -23.01 2.16 7.45
CA LEU A 186 -22.29 3.25 6.83
C LEU A 186 -21.09 2.74 6.03
N LEU A 187 -20.25 1.88 6.61
CA LEU A 187 -19.08 1.32 5.91
C LEU A 187 -19.48 0.42 4.74
N GLY A 188 -20.47 -0.44 4.96
CA GLY A 188 -20.96 -1.45 4.03
C GLY A 188 -21.75 -0.89 2.83
N THR A 189 -22.24 0.35 2.91
CA THR A 189 -23.05 0.95 1.82
C THR A 189 -22.42 2.18 1.18
N THR A 190 -21.47 2.85 1.85
CA THR A 190 -20.84 4.08 1.34
C THR A 190 -19.39 3.89 0.92
N GLY A 191 -18.77 2.78 1.36
CA GLY A 191 -17.39 2.47 1.06
C GLY A 191 -16.38 3.41 1.72
N LEU A 192 -16.77 4.18 2.74
CA LEU A 192 -15.83 4.99 3.52
C LEU A 192 -14.72 4.12 4.12
N ARG A 193 -13.50 4.66 4.21
CA ARG A 193 -12.48 4.03 5.05
C ARG A 193 -12.90 4.18 6.50
N ILE A 194 -12.64 3.18 7.34
CA ILE A 194 -12.97 3.26 8.78
C ILE A 194 -12.45 4.53 9.46
N GLY A 195 -11.23 4.98 9.11
CA GLY A 195 -10.69 6.22 9.66
C GLY A 195 -11.41 7.49 9.17
N GLU A 196 -11.96 7.46 7.96
CA GLU A 196 -12.80 8.56 7.43
C GLU A 196 -14.14 8.56 8.15
N ALA A 197 -14.83 7.41 8.22
CA ALA A 197 -16.12 7.27 8.89
C ALA A 197 -16.06 7.68 10.38
N LEU A 198 -15.02 7.24 11.09
CA LEU A 198 -14.81 7.57 12.50
C LEU A 198 -14.40 9.03 12.74
N ALA A 199 -13.97 9.76 11.71
CA ALA A 199 -13.59 11.17 11.81
C ALA A 199 -14.73 12.14 11.53
N LEU A 200 -15.86 11.65 11.02
CA LEU A 200 -17.03 12.47 10.70
C LEU A 200 -17.68 13.05 11.95
N ASN A 201 -18.26 14.23 11.78
CA ASN A 201 -19.16 14.88 12.71
C ASN A 201 -20.57 14.96 12.13
N VAL A 202 -21.55 15.30 12.97
CA VAL A 202 -22.94 15.53 12.55
C VAL A 202 -23.03 16.63 11.49
N GLY A 203 -22.24 17.71 11.63
CA GLY A 203 -22.19 18.82 10.67
C GLY A 203 -21.61 18.47 9.30
N ASP A 204 -21.01 17.28 9.12
CA ASP A 204 -20.50 16.82 7.82
C ASP A 204 -21.61 16.21 6.94
N VAL A 205 -22.83 16.08 7.44
CA VAL A 205 -23.98 15.48 6.75
C VAL A 205 -24.85 16.55 6.10
N ASP A 206 -24.95 16.52 4.77
CA ASP A 206 -26.00 17.22 4.02
C ASP A 206 -27.21 16.29 3.87
N VAL A 207 -28.17 16.43 4.79
CA VAL A 207 -29.38 15.60 4.85
C VAL A 207 -30.24 15.76 3.59
N ARG A 208 -30.34 16.99 3.04
CA ARG A 208 -31.15 17.27 1.86
C ARG A 208 -30.61 16.56 0.63
N ARG A 209 -29.30 16.59 0.43
CA ARG A 209 -28.63 15.88 -0.67
C ARG A 209 -28.36 14.41 -0.38
N ARG A 210 -28.54 13.96 0.87
CA ARG A 210 -28.13 12.64 1.37
C ARG A 210 -26.66 12.38 1.05
N ARG A 211 -25.81 13.31 1.50
CA ARG A 211 -24.36 13.28 1.27
C ARG A 211 -23.61 13.48 2.58
N VAL A 212 -22.43 12.88 2.65
CA VAL A 212 -21.45 13.14 3.69
C VAL A 212 -20.19 13.71 3.06
N ARG A 213 -19.68 14.81 3.63
CA ARG A 213 -18.43 15.43 3.20
C ARG A 213 -17.26 14.81 3.96
N VAL A 214 -16.36 14.15 3.23
CA VAL A 214 -15.05 13.72 3.76
C VAL A 214 -14.05 14.84 3.51
N HIS A 215 -13.54 15.49 4.55
CA HIS A 215 -12.62 16.63 4.42
C HIS A 215 -11.15 16.24 4.20
N ARG A 216 -10.70 15.13 4.81
CA ARG A 216 -9.32 14.63 4.70
C ARG A 216 -9.31 13.17 4.32
N SER A 217 -8.80 12.87 3.14
CA SER A 217 -8.43 11.51 2.73
C SER A 217 -6.90 11.35 2.76
N LYS A 218 -6.43 10.10 2.87
CA LYS A 218 -5.00 9.76 2.80
C LYS A 218 -4.31 10.27 1.51
N THR A 219 -5.09 10.59 0.48
CA THR A 219 -4.64 11.01 -0.85
C THR A 219 -4.86 12.50 -1.14
N GLY A 220 -5.23 13.33 -0.16
CA GLY A 220 -5.19 14.79 -0.29
C GLY A 220 -6.39 15.45 -0.98
N GLY A 221 -7.52 14.77 -1.10
CA GLY A 221 -8.76 15.36 -1.64
C GLY A 221 -9.96 15.11 -0.76
N GLY A 222 -10.81 16.13 -0.58
CA GLY A 222 -12.13 15.97 0.00
C GLY A 222 -13.12 15.44 -1.03
N ARG A 223 -14.14 14.69 -0.59
CA ARG A 223 -15.18 14.15 -1.49
C ARG A 223 -16.54 14.09 -0.83
N ASP A 224 -17.58 14.19 -1.64
CA ASP A 224 -18.95 13.92 -1.21
C ASP A 224 -19.30 12.46 -1.47
N VAL A 225 -19.81 11.79 -0.46
CA VAL A 225 -20.18 10.38 -0.52
C VAL A 225 -21.70 10.25 -0.37
N PRO A 226 -22.41 9.58 -1.30
CA PRO A 226 -23.83 9.28 -1.15
C PRO A 226 -24.07 8.37 0.06
N VAL A 227 -25.11 8.68 0.82
CA VAL A 227 -25.55 7.85 1.95
C VAL A 227 -27.01 7.45 1.73
N PRO A 228 -27.37 6.17 1.84
CA PRO A 228 -28.77 5.76 1.75
C PRO A 228 -29.62 6.42 2.84
N ALA A 229 -30.86 6.77 2.52
CA ALA A 229 -31.77 7.43 3.47
C ALA A 229 -32.02 6.57 4.72
N SER A 230 -32.09 5.24 4.56
CA SER A 230 -32.23 4.28 5.65
C SER A 230 -31.06 4.34 6.62
N VAL A 231 -29.83 4.56 6.13
CA VAL A 231 -28.64 4.69 6.98
C VAL A 231 -28.62 6.04 7.70
N LEU A 232 -29.06 7.11 7.04
CA LEU A 232 -29.22 8.42 7.70
C LEU A 232 -30.24 8.38 8.83
N ALA A 233 -31.34 7.63 8.66
CA ALA A 233 -32.37 7.47 9.68
C ALA A 233 -31.88 6.70 10.93
N MET A 234 -30.79 5.94 10.83
CA MET A 234 -30.16 5.26 11.98
C MET A 234 -29.27 6.21 12.81
N LEU A 235 -28.95 7.39 12.30
CA LEU A 235 -28.04 8.34 12.93
C LEU A 235 -28.83 9.43 13.67
N ASP A 236 -28.44 9.71 14.90
CA ASP A 236 -28.96 10.87 15.64
C ASP A 236 -28.28 12.14 15.11
N LEU A 237 -28.95 12.77 14.13
CA LEU A 237 -28.49 14.01 13.48
C LEU A 237 -29.04 15.28 14.16
N SER A 238 -29.77 15.14 15.28
CA SER A 238 -30.35 16.27 16.02
C SER A 238 -29.35 16.98 16.95
N ARG A 239 -28.16 16.39 17.07
CA ARG A 239 -27.08 16.79 17.98
C ARG A 239 -26.26 17.96 17.48
N ASP A 240 -25.33 18.41 18.32
CA ASP A 240 -24.38 19.47 17.98
C ASP A 240 -23.61 19.10 16.70
N PRO A 241 -23.49 20.01 15.72
CA PRO A 241 -22.74 19.76 14.48
C PRO A 241 -21.28 19.35 14.71
N ALA A 242 -20.66 19.70 15.85
CA ALA A 242 -19.31 19.29 16.22
C ALA A 242 -19.24 17.89 16.86
N ASP A 243 -20.38 17.30 17.24
CA ASP A 243 -20.42 15.96 17.83
C ASP A 243 -20.02 14.89 16.81
N PRO A 244 -19.38 13.79 17.25
CA PRO A 244 -19.06 12.66 16.38
C PRO A 244 -20.32 12.10 15.72
N LEU A 245 -20.26 11.81 14.42
CA LEU A 245 -21.39 11.25 13.70
C LEU A 245 -21.82 9.89 14.30
N VAL A 246 -20.83 9.04 14.60
CA VAL A 246 -21.01 7.74 15.28
C VAL A 246 -20.31 7.75 16.64
N ARG A 247 -21.01 7.29 17.67
CA ARG A 247 -20.57 7.30 19.06
C ARG A 247 -20.42 5.90 19.64
N GLY A 248 -19.52 5.80 20.62
CA GLY A 248 -19.44 4.65 21.51
C GLY A 248 -20.49 4.71 22.61
N ALA A 249 -20.55 3.67 23.44
CA ALA A 249 -21.56 3.53 24.49
C ALA A 249 -21.57 4.66 25.54
N HIS A 250 -20.49 5.45 25.64
CA HIS A 250 -20.36 6.59 26.53
C HIS A 250 -20.55 7.94 25.83
N GLY A 251 -21.09 7.96 24.60
CA GLY A 251 -21.34 9.19 23.84
C GLY A 251 -20.10 9.80 23.15
N GLY A 252 -18.89 9.34 23.47
CA GLY A 252 -17.66 9.78 22.83
C GLY A 252 -17.40 9.17 21.45
N ARG A 253 -16.40 9.69 20.73
CA ARG A 253 -15.99 9.19 19.41
C ARG A 253 -15.50 7.74 19.50
N LEU A 254 -15.92 6.92 18.54
CA LEU A 254 -15.38 5.56 18.38
C LEU A 254 -13.94 5.58 17.88
N HIS A 255 -13.09 4.74 18.47
CA HIS A 255 -11.73 4.52 18.02
C HIS A 255 -11.58 3.14 17.38
N LYS A 256 -10.89 3.09 16.24
CA LYS A 256 -10.77 1.89 15.39
C LYS A 256 -10.30 0.65 16.14
N ASP A 257 -9.20 0.76 16.91
CA ASP A 257 -8.57 -0.42 17.52
C ASP A 257 -9.41 -1.00 18.66
N PRO A 258 -9.91 -0.20 19.63
CA PRO A 258 -10.86 -0.68 20.63
C PRO A 258 -12.14 -1.24 20.01
N TRP A 259 -12.76 -0.52 19.06
CA TRP A 259 -13.98 -0.97 18.41
C TRP A 259 -13.79 -2.30 17.66
N ARG A 260 -12.67 -2.45 16.94
CA ARG A 260 -12.33 -3.72 16.27
C ARG A 260 -12.24 -4.88 17.26
N GLN A 261 -11.55 -4.68 18.38
CA GLN A 261 -11.27 -5.74 19.34
C GLN A 261 -12.49 -6.11 20.18
N ARG A 262 -13.34 -5.13 20.52
CA ARG A 262 -14.44 -5.30 21.49
C ARG A 262 -15.80 -5.49 20.84
N ARG A 263 -15.98 -5.11 19.57
CA ARG A 263 -17.27 -5.19 18.86
C ARG A 263 -17.15 -6.03 17.59
N PHE A 264 -16.35 -5.55 16.63
CA PHE A 264 -16.34 -6.13 15.29
C PHE A 264 -15.84 -7.58 15.25
N ARG A 265 -14.69 -7.88 15.87
CA ARG A 265 -14.16 -9.25 15.93
C ARG A 265 -15.10 -10.20 16.68
N PRO A 266 -15.55 -9.89 17.91
CA PRO A 266 -16.53 -10.73 18.60
C PRO A 266 -17.81 -11.00 17.81
N ALA A 267 -18.34 -10.01 17.07
CA ALA A 267 -19.50 -10.21 16.21
C ALA A 267 -19.20 -11.19 15.06
N CYS A 268 -18.06 -11.03 14.38
CA CYS A 268 -17.65 -11.98 13.34
C CYS A 268 -17.43 -13.39 13.90
N ASP A 269 -16.79 -13.50 15.07
CA ASP A 269 -16.50 -14.78 15.73
C ASP A 269 -17.82 -15.50 16.11
N GLN A 270 -18.83 -14.77 16.58
CA GLN A 270 -20.16 -15.32 16.89
C GLN A 270 -20.93 -15.80 15.66
N LEU A 271 -20.71 -15.15 14.51
CA LEU A 271 -21.29 -15.56 13.22
C LEU A 271 -20.49 -16.68 12.54
N GLY A 272 -19.35 -17.09 13.11
CA GLY A 272 -18.44 -18.06 12.48
C GLY A 272 -17.71 -17.51 11.26
N TRP A 273 -17.58 -16.19 11.14
CA TRP A 273 -17.01 -15.50 9.97
C TRP A 273 -15.52 -15.21 10.16
N ASP A 274 -14.74 -16.28 10.12
CA ASP A 274 -13.30 -16.20 10.36
C ASP A 274 -12.59 -15.33 9.31
N GLY A 275 -11.77 -14.42 9.83
CA GLY A 275 -10.90 -13.59 9.03
C GLY A 275 -11.58 -12.40 8.34
N VAL A 276 -12.88 -12.17 8.47
CA VAL A 276 -13.51 -10.94 7.94
C VAL A 276 -12.84 -9.70 8.54
N ARG A 277 -12.50 -8.74 7.69
CA ARG A 277 -11.81 -7.49 8.05
C ARG A 277 -12.76 -6.32 7.86
N ILE A 278 -12.53 -5.26 8.63
CA ILE A 278 -13.30 -4.00 8.48
C ILE A 278 -13.20 -3.44 7.05
N HIS A 279 -12.08 -3.66 6.35
CA HIS A 279 -11.93 -3.21 4.96
C HIS A 279 -12.79 -4.01 3.99
N ASP A 280 -13.21 -5.22 4.35
CA ASP A 280 -14.06 -6.07 3.52
C ASP A 280 -15.46 -5.42 3.40
N LEU A 281 -15.92 -4.66 4.39
CA LEU A 281 -17.14 -3.84 4.28
C LEU A 281 -17.04 -2.78 3.16
N ARG A 282 -15.84 -2.26 2.89
CA ARG A 282 -15.65 -1.35 1.75
C ARG A 282 -15.71 -2.09 0.42
N HIS A 283 -15.25 -3.34 0.38
CA HIS A 283 -15.43 -4.21 -0.79
C HIS A 283 -16.92 -4.56 -0.98
N THR A 284 -17.65 -4.83 0.10
CA THR A 284 -19.12 -4.96 0.11
C THR A 284 -19.79 -3.73 -0.51
N ALA A 285 -19.47 -2.53 -0.04
CA ALA A 285 -20.07 -1.30 -0.58
C ALA A 285 -19.83 -1.13 -2.08
N ALA A 286 -18.62 -1.46 -2.56
CA ALA A 286 -18.31 -1.43 -3.98
C ALA A 286 -19.14 -2.46 -4.76
N SER A 287 -19.20 -3.71 -4.28
CA SER A 287 -19.98 -4.79 -4.88
C SER A 287 -21.46 -4.43 -4.97
N LEU A 288 -22.05 -3.95 -3.88
CA LEU A 288 -23.45 -3.55 -3.81
C LEU A 288 -23.77 -2.37 -4.73
N ALA A 289 -22.89 -1.38 -4.83
CA ALA A 289 -23.08 -0.26 -5.75
C ALA A 289 -23.03 -0.71 -7.22
N ILE A 290 -22.14 -1.65 -7.55
CA ILE A 290 -22.06 -2.21 -8.91
C ILE A 290 -23.32 -3.01 -9.22
N ALA A 291 -23.76 -3.87 -8.28
CA ALA A 291 -24.99 -4.64 -8.41
C ALA A 291 -26.23 -3.75 -8.51
N SER A 292 -26.23 -2.56 -7.90
CA SER A 292 -27.29 -1.56 -8.06
C SER A 292 -27.20 -0.76 -9.37
N GLY A 293 -26.30 -1.13 -10.29
CA GLY A 293 -26.15 -0.50 -11.60
C GLY A 293 -25.25 0.73 -11.64
N ALA A 294 -24.44 1.00 -10.60
CA ALA A 294 -23.53 2.14 -10.62
C ALA A 294 -22.41 1.97 -11.66
N ASP A 295 -22.10 3.04 -12.38
CA ASP A 295 -20.99 3.07 -13.32
C ASP A 295 -19.62 3.15 -12.60
N VAL A 296 -18.56 2.82 -13.34
CA VAL A 296 -17.19 2.80 -12.82
C VAL A 296 -16.74 4.15 -12.26
N LYS A 297 -17.17 5.28 -12.85
CA LYS A 297 -16.84 6.62 -12.35
C LYS A 297 -17.59 6.94 -11.06
N ALA A 298 -18.85 6.54 -10.94
CA ALA A 298 -19.61 6.70 -9.71
C ALA A 298 -18.94 5.94 -8.56
N VAL A 299 -18.59 4.66 -8.77
CA VAL A 299 -17.89 3.83 -7.79
C VAL A 299 -16.50 4.40 -7.48
N GLN A 300 -15.73 4.83 -8.49
CA GLN A 300 -14.42 5.47 -8.30
C GLN A 300 -14.51 6.71 -7.40
N ARG A 301 -15.47 7.60 -7.66
CA ARG A 301 -15.68 8.83 -6.87
C ARG A 301 -16.13 8.49 -5.45
N MET A 302 -17.11 7.59 -5.29
CA MET A 302 -17.61 7.13 -3.99
C MET A 302 -16.47 6.60 -3.11
N LEU A 303 -15.65 5.71 -3.68
CA LEU A 303 -14.51 5.12 -3.01
C LEU A 303 -13.33 6.10 -2.83
N GLY A 304 -13.25 7.17 -3.62
CA GLY A 304 -12.11 8.08 -3.62
C GLY A 304 -10.83 7.39 -4.12
N HIS A 305 -10.92 6.63 -5.21
CA HIS A 305 -9.76 6.09 -5.91
C HIS A 305 -9.14 7.16 -6.82
N ALA A 306 -7.81 7.23 -6.82
CA ALA A 306 -7.07 8.22 -7.59
C ALA A 306 -7.19 7.99 -9.11
N SER A 307 -7.37 6.74 -9.54
CA SER A 307 -7.63 6.38 -10.93
C SER A 307 -8.78 5.37 -11.04
N ALA A 308 -9.48 5.38 -12.18
CA ALA A 308 -10.49 4.38 -12.50
C ALA A 308 -9.87 2.97 -12.66
N THR A 309 -8.61 2.90 -13.11
CA THR A 309 -7.85 1.64 -13.21
C THR A 309 -7.82 0.89 -11.88
N MET A 310 -7.62 1.58 -10.75
CA MET A 310 -7.67 0.92 -9.43
C MET A 310 -9.03 0.26 -9.15
N THR A 311 -10.13 0.86 -9.62
CA THR A 311 -11.48 0.29 -9.46
C THR A 311 -11.67 -0.90 -10.40
N LEU A 312 -11.24 -0.78 -11.66
CA LEU A 312 -11.35 -1.85 -12.66
C LEU A 312 -10.46 -3.05 -12.31
N ASP A 313 -9.24 -2.83 -11.85
CA ASP A 313 -8.31 -3.89 -11.42
C ASP A 313 -8.88 -4.74 -10.27
N LEU A 314 -9.72 -4.14 -9.42
CA LEU A 314 -10.29 -4.78 -8.24
C LEU A 314 -11.69 -5.37 -8.51
N TYR A 315 -12.53 -4.67 -9.27
CA TYR A 315 -13.96 -4.97 -9.39
C TYR A 315 -14.44 -5.15 -10.83
N GLY A 316 -13.57 -5.05 -11.84
CA GLY A 316 -13.94 -5.16 -13.26
C GLY A 316 -14.80 -6.39 -13.55
N HIS A 317 -14.41 -7.53 -12.97
CA HIS A 317 -15.13 -8.81 -13.09
C HIS A 317 -16.59 -8.79 -12.62
N LEU A 318 -17.01 -7.80 -11.81
CA LEU A 318 -18.40 -7.65 -11.38
C LEU A 318 -19.25 -6.96 -12.45
N TRP A 319 -18.66 -6.13 -13.31
CA TRP A 319 -19.36 -5.55 -14.47
C TRP A 319 -19.45 -6.53 -15.64
N ASP A 320 -18.52 -7.49 -15.76
CA ASP A 320 -18.55 -8.51 -16.82
C ASP A 320 -19.83 -9.35 -16.77
N ARG A 321 -20.39 -9.58 -15.57
CA ARG A 321 -21.67 -10.28 -15.39
C ARG A 321 -22.90 -9.44 -15.72
N GLY A 322 -22.76 -8.12 -15.75
CA GLY A 322 -23.88 -7.19 -15.94
C GLY A 322 -24.13 -6.81 -17.40
N LEU A 323 -23.40 -7.39 -18.36
CA LEU A 323 -23.57 -7.10 -19.79
C LEU A 323 -24.93 -7.60 -20.31
N ASP A 324 -25.37 -8.77 -19.85
CA ASP A 324 -26.68 -9.34 -20.19
C ASP A 324 -27.82 -8.49 -19.59
N ASP A 325 -27.63 -8.00 -18.34
CA ASP A 325 -28.57 -7.12 -17.65
C ASP A 325 -28.74 -5.74 -18.34
N VAL A 326 -27.87 -5.36 -19.29
CA VAL A 326 -28.01 -4.09 -20.02
C VAL A 326 -29.24 -4.14 -20.91
N ALA A 327 -29.45 -5.26 -21.62
CA ALA A 327 -30.61 -5.44 -22.48
C ALA A 327 -31.90 -5.39 -21.64
N ASP A 328 -31.96 -6.15 -20.55
CA ASP A 328 -33.12 -6.17 -19.64
C ASP A 328 -33.45 -4.78 -19.06
N ARG A 329 -32.42 -3.99 -18.71
CA ARG A 329 -32.62 -2.61 -18.24
C ARG A 329 -33.13 -1.69 -19.33
N MET A 330 -32.67 -1.85 -20.57
CA MET A 330 -33.18 -1.09 -21.71
C MET A 330 -34.64 -1.46 -22.00
N ASP A 331 -34.99 -2.74 -21.95
CA ASP A 331 -36.37 -3.21 -22.11
C ASP A 331 -37.29 -2.63 -21.02
N ALA A 332 -36.84 -2.61 -19.76
CA ALA A 332 -37.59 -1.98 -18.67
C ALA A 332 -37.82 -0.48 -18.90
N MET A 333 -36.82 0.24 -19.43
CA MET A 333 -36.94 1.67 -19.77
C MET A 333 -37.88 1.91 -20.95
N MET A 334 -37.83 1.07 -21.98
CA MET A 334 -38.75 1.14 -23.12
C MET A 334 -40.19 0.90 -22.66
N ALA A 335 -40.42 -0.14 -21.85
CA ALA A 335 -41.73 -0.44 -21.29
C ALA A 335 -42.28 0.69 -20.40
N ASP A 336 -41.42 1.40 -19.66
CA ASP A 336 -41.83 2.54 -18.83
C ASP A 336 -42.18 3.78 -19.65
N ALA A 337 -41.43 4.03 -20.73
CA ALA A 337 -41.74 5.09 -21.69
C ALA A 337 -43.09 4.85 -22.39
N ASP A 338 -43.36 3.61 -22.79
CA ASP A 338 -44.62 3.21 -23.42
C ASP A 338 -45.81 3.35 -22.46
N ARG A 339 -45.64 2.98 -21.18
CA ARG A 339 -46.65 3.21 -20.14
C ARG A 339 -46.94 4.69 -19.95
N THR A 340 -45.91 5.52 -19.89
CA THR A 340 -46.04 6.97 -19.70
C THR A 340 -46.76 7.63 -20.89
N GLN A 341 -46.49 7.16 -22.12
CA GLN A 341 -47.19 7.63 -23.33
C GLN A 341 -48.64 7.16 -23.40
N SER A 342 -48.93 5.90 -23.02
CA SER A 342 -50.30 5.37 -22.97
C SER A 342 -51.19 6.10 -21.97
N VAL A 343 -50.65 6.54 -20.84
CA VAL A 343 -51.38 7.36 -19.85
C VAL A 343 -51.65 8.78 -20.38
N ALA A 344 -50.72 9.35 -21.15
CA ALA A 344 -50.86 10.68 -21.74
C ALA A 344 -51.79 10.76 -22.96
N SER A 345 -52.15 9.61 -23.55
CA SER A 345 -52.94 9.51 -24.79
C SER A 345 -54.35 8.95 -24.61
N SER A 346 -54.82 8.75 -23.37
CA SER A 346 -56.24 8.47 -23.10
C SER A 346 -57.05 9.77 -23.19
N PRO A 347 -57.97 9.92 -24.15
CA PRO A 347 -58.89 11.06 -24.18
C PRO A 347 -60.01 10.87 -23.15
N ASP A 348 -60.40 11.96 -22.47
CA ASP A 348 -61.56 12.05 -21.58
C ASP A 348 -62.89 11.70 -22.28
#